data_AF-A0A7K1ISS3-F1
#
_entry.id   AF-A0A7K1ISS3-F1
#
_cell.length_a   1.000
_cell.length_b   1.000
_cell.length_c   1.000
_cell.angle_alpha   90.00
_cell.angle_beta   90.00
_cell.angle_gamma   90.00
#
_symmetry.space_group_name_H-M   'P 1'
#
loop_
_entity.id
_entity.type
_entity.pdbx_description
1 polymer ?
#
loop_
_entity_poly.entity_id
_entity_poly.type
_entity_poly.pdbx_seq_one_letter_code
_entity_poly.pdbx_strand_id
1 'polypeptide(L)' 'MAISDIDFVVAAYREGGHWSASPLPPRAAESLENLIQAIRQFPGEGGNLGFISIHDDTAVIIRVAGNDVRVCMS' A
#
# COMPACT_ATOMS: atom_id res chain seq x y z
N MET A 1 13.20 -9.14 0.61
CA MET A 1 11.91 -9.83 0.46
C MET A 1 11.82 -10.32 -0.96
N ALA A 2 11.59 -11.61 -1.19
CA ALA A 2 11.38 -12.08 -2.56
C ALA A 2 9.94 -11.73 -2.96
N ILE A 3 9.69 -11.39 -4.24
CA ILE A 3 8.33 -11.11 -4.73
C ILE A 3 7.42 -12.33 -4.54
N SER A 4 8.00 -13.53 -4.52
CA SER A 4 7.30 -14.79 -4.20
C SER A 4 6.63 -14.78 -2.83
N ASP A 5 7.04 -13.88 -1.93
CA ASP A 5 6.57 -13.87 -0.56
C ASP A 5 5.33 -13.00 -0.35
N ILE A 6 4.94 -12.25 -1.39
CA ILE A 6 3.80 -11.34 -1.36
C ILE A 6 2.58 -12.04 -1.95
N ASP A 7 1.52 -12.20 -1.15
CA ASP A 7 0.27 -12.78 -1.64
C ASP A 7 -0.51 -11.72 -2.42
N PHE A 8 -0.60 -10.51 -1.87
CA PHE A 8 -1.25 -9.38 -2.52
C PHE A 8 -0.77 -8.03 -2.00
N VAL A 9 -0.96 -7.01 -2.85
CA VAL A 9 -0.87 -5.61 -2.47
C VAL A 9 -2.11 -4.87 -2.96
N VAL A 10 -2.72 -4.09 -2.09
CA VAL A 10 -3.90 -3.27 -2.40
C VAL A 10 -3.67 -1.85 -1.91
N ALA A 11 -3.90 -0.87 -2.78
CA ALA A 11 -4.01 0.53 -2.39
C ALA A 11 -5.47 0.85 -2.06
N ALA A 12 -5.74 1.49 -0.93
CA ALA A 12 -7.05 2.05 -0.62
C ALA A 12 -6.96 3.57 -0.48
N TYR A 13 -7.93 4.28 -1.05
CA TYR A 13 -7.92 5.74 -1.14
C TYR A 13 -9.35 6.28 -1.13
N ARG A 14 -9.50 7.56 -0.78
CA ARG A 14 -10.80 8.25 -0.80
C ARG A 14 -10.94 9.11 -2.03
N GLU A 15 -11.98 8.87 -2.83
CA GLU A 15 -12.30 9.65 -4.02
C GLU A 15 -13.77 10.09 -3.95
N GLY A 16 -14.01 11.41 -4.01
CA GLY A 16 -15.35 11.96 -3.92
C GLY A 16 -16.04 11.57 -2.60
N GLY A 17 -15.28 11.54 -1.51
CA GLY A 17 -15.76 11.11 -0.19
C GLY A 17 -15.97 9.60 0.00
N HIS A 18 -15.83 8.76 -1.03
CA HIS A 18 -16.05 7.32 -0.96
C HIS A 18 -14.72 6.55 -0.91
N TRP A 19 -14.71 5.42 -0.21
CA TRP A 19 -13.54 4.53 -0.20
C TRP A 19 -13.51 3.67 -1.47
N SER A 20 -12.36 3.66 -2.13
CA SER A 20 -12.03 2.76 -3.21
C SER A 20 -10.79 1.95 -2.86
N ALA A 21 -10.64 0.80 -3.50
CA ALA A 21 -9.47 -0.05 -3.39
C ALA A 21 -9.05 -0.53 -4.78
N SER A 22 -7.74 -0.59 -5.03
CA SER A 22 -7.19 -1.05 -6.30
C SER A 22 -5.99 -1.95 -6.06
N PRO A 23 -5.90 -3.09 -6.76
CA PRO A 23 -4.72 -3.95 -6.66
C PRO A 23 -3.50 -3.21 -7.22
N LEU A 24 -2.37 -3.38 -6.55
CA LEU A 24 -1.07 -2.92 -7.05
C LEU A 24 -0.33 -4.09 -7.71
N PRO A 25 0.48 -3.83 -8.75
CA PRO A 25 1.27 -4.88 -9.37
C PRO A 25 2.32 -5.41 -8.36
N PRO A 26 2.68 -6.71 -8.38
CA PRO A 26 3.61 -7.30 -7.41
C PRO A 26 4.95 -6.56 -7.28
N ARG A 27 5.45 -5.97 -8.39
CA ARG A 27 6.67 -5.15 -8.41
C ARG A 27 6.64 -3.95 -7.44
N ALA A 28 5.46 -3.47 -7.08
CA ALA A 28 5.31 -2.40 -6.10
C ALA A 28 5.80 -2.83 -4.72
N ALA A 29 5.80 -4.14 -4.41
CA ALA A 29 6.25 -4.70 -3.15
C ALA A 29 7.74 -5.02 -3.10
N GLU A 30 8.49 -4.81 -4.18
CA GLU A 30 9.93 -5.12 -4.24
C GLU A 30 10.77 -4.29 -3.25
N SER A 31 10.32 -3.07 -2.95
CA SER A 31 10.91 -2.20 -1.94
C SER A 31 9.86 -1.31 -1.30
N LEU A 32 10.18 -0.79 -0.11
CA LEU A 32 9.34 0.18 0.57
C LEU A 32 9.19 1.46 -0.26
N GLU A 33 10.25 1.90 -0.95
CA GLU A 33 10.22 3.07 -1.82
C GLU A 33 9.28 2.86 -3.01
N ASN A 34 9.34 1.70 -3.69
CA ASN A 34 8.46 1.38 -4.80
C ASN A 34 6.99 1.39 -4.36
N LEU A 35 6.72 0.84 -3.18
CA LEU A 35 5.39 0.77 -2.61
C LEU A 35 4.84 2.15 -2.27
N ILE A 36 5.65 2.98 -1.61
CA ILE A 36 5.31 4.37 -1.31
C ILE A 36 5.03 5.14 -2.61
N GLN A 37 5.89 5.00 -3.62
CA GLN A 37 5.70 5.68 -4.92
C GLN A 37 4.44 5.21 -5.62
N ALA A 38 4.12 3.91 -5.61
CA ALA A 38 2.90 3.38 -6.19
C ALA A 38 1.65 3.90 -5.48
N ILE A 39 1.65 3.91 -4.15
CA ILE A 39 0.53 4.40 -3.33
C ILE A 39 0.32 5.92 -3.52
N ARG A 40 1.39 6.71 -3.72
CA ARG A 40 1.31 8.16 -3.96
C ARG A 40 0.58 8.55 -5.23
N GLN A 41 0.46 7.65 -6.20
CA GLN A 41 -0.16 7.94 -7.49
C GLN A 41 -1.69 8.08 -7.40
N PHE A 42 -2.30 7.58 -6.32
CA PHE A 42 -3.75 7.68 -6.13
C PHE A 42 -4.16 9.07 -5.63
N PRO A 43 -5.29 9.62 -6.12
CA PRO A 43 -5.73 10.98 -5.82
C PRO A 43 -6.42 11.13 -4.45
N GLY A 44 -6.08 10.29 -3.47
CA GLY A 44 -6.89 10.15 -2.25
C GLY A 44 -6.95 11.38 -1.35
N GLU A 45 -8.16 11.70 -0.92
CA GLU A 45 -8.44 12.76 0.04
C GLU A 45 -7.85 12.44 1.42
N GLY A 46 -6.81 13.19 1.84
CA GLY A 46 -6.22 13.04 3.18
C GLY A 46 -5.21 11.88 3.30
N GLY A 47 -4.71 11.37 2.18
CA GLY A 47 -3.69 10.34 2.10
C GLY A 47 -4.23 8.97 1.73
N ASN A 48 -3.33 8.10 1.29
CA ASN A 48 -3.62 6.79 0.75
C ASN A 48 -3.10 5.70 1.70
N LEU A 49 -3.74 4.55 1.68
CA LEU A 49 -3.35 3.36 2.42
C LEU A 49 -2.83 2.30 1.46
N GLY A 50 -1.82 1.54 1.89
CA GLY A 50 -1.38 0.30 1.26
C GLY A 50 -1.55 -0.86 2.23
N PHE A 51 -2.11 -1.96 1.75
CA PHE A 51 -2.27 -3.22 2.47
C PHE A 51 -1.45 -4.28 1.77
N ILE A 52 -0.63 -4.99 2.53
CA ILE A 52 0.31 -5.98 2.04
C ILE A 52 0.16 -7.23 2.89
N SER A 53 -0.14 -8.34 2.24
CA SER A 53 -0.02 -9.68 2.84
C SER A 53 1.32 -10.26 2.46
N ILE A 54 2.04 -10.76 3.45
CA ILE A 54 3.38 -11.31 3.35
C ILE A 54 3.32 -12.70 3.95
N HIS A 55 3.26 -13.74 3.11
CA HIS A 55 3.07 -15.12 3.56
C HIS A 55 1.85 -15.25 4.52
N ASP A 56 1.64 -16.44 5.07
CA ASP A 56 0.47 -16.74 5.91
C ASP A 56 0.50 -16.08 7.31
N ASP A 57 1.56 -15.38 7.70
CA ASP A 57 1.78 -14.91 9.08
C ASP A 57 2.00 -13.41 9.25
N THR A 58 2.24 -12.65 8.18
CA THR A 58 2.62 -11.23 8.30
C THR A 58 1.74 -10.32 7.46
N ALA A 59 1.25 -9.24 8.06
CA ALA A 59 0.53 -8.19 7.36
C ALA A 59 1.14 -6.82 7.62
N VAL A 60 1.21 -5.99 6.58
CA VAL A 60 1.70 -4.61 6.67
C VAL A 60 0.63 -3.64 6.18
N ILE A 61 0.43 -2.57 6.94
CA ILE A 61 -0.37 -1.42 6.54
C ILE A 61 0.53 -0.20 6.47
N ILE A 62 0.51 0.50 5.34
CA ILE A 62 1.25 1.73 5.13
C ILE A 62 0.28 2.87 4.89
N ARG A 63 0.42 3.97 5.62
CA ARG A 63 -0.27 5.23 5.33
C ARG A 63 0.70 6.22 4.71
N VAL A 64 0.35 6.74 3.55
CA VAL A 64 1.11 7.77 2.84
C VAL A 64 0.27 9.03 2.70
N ALA A 65 0.68 10.12 3.35
CA ALA A 65 -0.02 11.40 3.33
C ALA A 65 0.98 12.55 3.13
N GLY A 66 1.03 13.11 1.92
CA GLY A 66 2.07 14.09 1.59
C GLY A 66 3.45 13.46 1.81
N ASN A 67 4.35 14.08 2.56
CA ASN A 67 5.66 13.50 2.86
C ASN A 67 5.65 12.52 4.05
N ASP A 68 4.54 12.42 4.78
CA ASP A 68 4.43 11.55 5.94
C ASP A 68 4.15 10.11 5.50
N VAL A 69 4.98 9.20 6.01
CA VAL A 69 4.82 7.76 5.84
C VAL A 69 4.75 7.12 7.23
N ARG A 70 3.70 6.32 7.47
CA ARG A 70 3.54 5.55 8.70
C ARG A 70 3.33 4.09 8.35
N VAL A 71 3.98 3.20 9.09
CA VAL A 71 3.91 1.76 8.90
C VAL A 71 3.38 1.11 10.17
N CYS A 72 2.47 0.16 10.01
CA CYS A 72 1.98 -0.74 11.05
C CYS A 72 2.15 -2.17 10.55
N MET A 73 2.55 -3.08 11.44
CA MET A 73 2.76 -4.49 11.13
C MET A 73 2.31 -5.35 12.31
N SER A 74 1.84 -6.55 12.01
CA SER A 74 1.42 -7.57 12.98
C SER A 74 2.17 -8.86 12.76
#